data_AF-A0A094NYJ5-F1
#
_entry.id   AF-A0A094NYJ5-F1
#
_cell.length_a   1.000
_cell.length_b   1.000
_cell.length_c   1.000
_cell.angle_alpha   90.00
_cell.angle_beta   90.00
_cell.angle_gamma   90.00
#
_symmetry.space_group_name_H-M   'P 1'
#
loop_
_entity.id
_entity.type
_entity.pdbx_description
1 polymer ?
#
loop_
_entity_poly.entity_id
_entity_poly.type
_entity_poly.pdbx_seq_one_letter_code
_entity_poly.pdbx_strand_id
1 'polypeptide(L)'
;MSQIKIVRIHNELLGTYGDQGNAEVLAFRAKFHGITANIVDVTYNDDLPTNGDIYLLGGAEDAAQLLSLEALQRGDNLNILHLAIERGA
;
A
#
# COMPACT_ATOMS: atom_id res chain seq x y z
N MET A 1 -12.23 3.74 19.41
CA MET A 1 -10.81 3.82 19.00
C MET A 1 -10.80 3.98 17.50
N SER A 2 -10.04 4.93 16.95
CA SER A 2 -9.89 5.05 15.49
C SER A 2 -9.01 3.93 14.96
N GLN A 3 -9.30 3.49 13.74
CA GLN A 3 -8.53 2.46 13.05
C GLN A 3 -8.10 3.01 11.69
N ILE A 4 -6.88 2.66 11.26
CA ILE A 4 -6.35 2.96 9.94
C ILE A 4 -5.90 1.68 9.23
N LYS A 5 -6.05 1.63 7.92
CA LYS A 5 -5.54 0.58 7.03
C LYS A 5 -4.37 1.12 6.23
N ILE A 6 -3.20 0.55 6.47
CA ILE A 6 -1.96 0.81 5.73
C ILE A 6 -1.82 -0.28 4.67
N VAL A 7 -1.99 0.08 3.41
CA VAL A 7 -1.91 -0.83 2.27
C VAL A 7 -0.48 -0.82 1.74
N ARG A 8 0.19 -1.97 1.75
CA ARG A 8 1.53 -2.12 1.19
C ARG A 8 1.44 -2.83 -0.15
N ILE A 9 1.74 -2.10 -1.21
CA ILE A 9 1.54 -2.54 -2.59
C ILE A 9 2.76 -3.32 -3.05
N HIS A 10 2.53 -4.56 -3.49
CA HIS A 10 3.48 -5.45 -4.17
C HIS A 10 4.83 -5.56 -3.47
N ASN A 11 4.86 -5.68 -2.14
CA ASN A 11 6.10 -5.74 -1.37
C ASN A 11 7.02 -6.90 -1.80
N GLU A 12 6.43 -7.98 -2.31
CA GLU A 12 7.15 -9.13 -2.87
C GLU A 12 7.87 -8.83 -4.19
N LEU A 13 7.41 -7.82 -4.94
CA LEU A 13 8.08 -7.33 -6.15
C LEU A 13 8.99 -6.14 -5.83
N LEU A 14 8.51 -5.22 -5.00
CA LEU A 14 9.12 -3.92 -4.72
C LEU A 14 9.96 -3.93 -3.43
N GLY A 15 10.60 -5.06 -3.13
CA GLY A 15 11.32 -5.26 -1.86
C GLY A 15 12.70 -4.61 -1.79
N THR A 16 13.37 -4.35 -2.92
CA THR A 16 14.76 -3.83 -2.97
C THR A 16 14.88 -2.48 -2.29
N TYR A 17 13.94 -1.59 -2.57
CA TYR A 17 13.74 -0.30 -1.92
C TYR A 17 12.34 -0.28 -1.30
N GLY A 18 12.00 -1.36 -0.59
CA GLY A 18 10.66 -1.63 -0.12
C GLY A 18 10.21 -0.79 1.06
N ASP A 19 8.90 -0.71 1.22
CA ASP A 19 8.24 0.09 2.25
C ASP A 19 7.87 -0.70 3.51
N GLN A 20 8.42 -1.91 3.70
CA GLN A 20 8.17 -2.70 4.90
C GLN A 20 8.44 -1.92 6.19
N GLY A 21 9.63 -1.31 6.30
CA GLY A 21 10.00 -0.50 7.46
C GLY A 21 9.09 0.71 7.64
N ASN A 22 8.68 1.35 6.54
CA ASN A 22 7.76 2.48 6.57
C ASN A 22 6.38 2.06 7.12
N ALA A 23 5.84 0.92 6.69
CA ALA A 23 4.59 0.37 7.21
C ALA A 23 4.66 0.08 8.71
N GLU A 24 5.73 -0.59 9.15
CA GLU A 24 5.95 -0.96 10.55
C GLU A 24 6.11 0.29 11.44
N VAL A 25 6.85 1.30 10.99
CA VAL A 25 7.02 2.57 11.71
C VAL A 25 5.70 3.34 11.81
N LEU A 26 4.91 3.40 10.73
CA LEU A 26 3.59 4.03 10.76
C LEU A 26 2.65 3.32 11.75
N ALA A 27 2.60 1.99 11.72
CA ALA A 27 1.78 1.21 12.64
C ALA A 27 2.23 1.38 14.10
N PHE A 28 3.54 1.40 14.34
CA PHE A 28 4.11 1.69 15.66
C PHE A 28 3.70 3.08 16.14
N ARG A 29 3.86 4.13 15.33
CA ARG A 29 3.49 5.51 15.68
C ARG A 29 1.98 5.64 15.93
N ALA A 30 1.14 5.02 15.10
CA ALA A 30 -0.31 5.00 15.30
C ALA A 30 -0.68 4.44 16.67
N LYS A 31 -0.03 3.34 17.09
CA LYS A 31 -0.22 2.74 18.41
C LYS A 31 0.11 3.70 19.56
N PHE A 32 1.18 4.50 19.45
CA PHE A 32 1.53 5.53 20.46
C PHE A 32 0.44 6.60 20.62
N HIS A 33 -0.38 6.80 19.58
CA HIS A 33 -1.52 7.72 19.60
C HIS A 33 -2.86 7.03 19.88
N GLY A 34 -2.86 5.76 20.29
CA GLY A 34 -4.09 5.01 20.58
C GLY A 34 -4.92 4.69 19.33
N ILE A 35 -4.31 4.73 18.15
CA ILE A 35 -4.92 4.39 16.85
C ILE A 35 -4.54 2.95 16.51
N THR A 36 -5.51 2.11 16.20
CA THR A 36 -5.24 0.75 15.70
C THR A 36 -4.83 0.82 14.24
N ALA A 37 -3.66 0.30 13.87
CA ALA A 37 -3.21 0.23 12.49
C ALA A 37 -3.19 -1.22 12.00
N ASN A 38 -3.84 -1.48 10.87
CA ASN A 38 -3.78 -2.75 10.17
C ASN A 38 -2.93 -2.59 8.91
N ILE A 39 -1.83 -3.34 8.82
CA ILE A 39 -1.08 -3.45 7.57
C ILE A 39 -1.76 -4.53 6.71
N VAL A 40 -2.06 -4.20 5.46
CA VAL A 40 -2.63 -5.11 4.46
C VAL A 40 -1.67 -5.18 3.29
N ASP A 41 -1.21 -6.38 2.99
CA ASP A 41 -0.39 -6.64 1.81
C ASP A 41 -1.28 -6.91 0.60
N VAL A 42 -0.94 -6.27 -0.51
CA VAL A 42 -1.53 -6.52 -1.82
C VAL A 42 -0.45 -7.12 -2.69
N THR A 43 -0.64 -8.37 -3.12
CA THR A 43 0.29 -9.04 -4.02
C THR A 43 -0.03 -8.72 -5.49
N TYR A 44 0.85 -9.07 -6.40
CA TYR A 44 0.72 -8.84 -7.85
C TYR A 44 -0.63 -9.28 -8.48
N ASN A 45 -1.33 -10.23 -7.87
CA ASN A 45 -2.61 -10.75 -8.38
C ASN A 45 -3.83 -10.25 -7.62
N ASP A 46 -3.63 -9.50 -6.54
CA ASP A 46 -4.73 -8.97 -5.73
C ASP A 46 -5.19 -7.62 -6.31
N ASP A 47 -6.50 -7.36 -6.19
CA ASP A 47 -7.03 -6.02 -6.45
C ASP A 47 -6.72 -5.10 -5.27
N LEU A 48 -6.55 -3.81 -5.55
CA LEU A 48 -6.38 -2.81 -4.49
C LEU A 48 -7.66 -2.67 -3.67
N PRO A 49 -7.58 -2.57 -2.33
CA PRO A 49 -8.75 -2.34 -1.50
C PRO A 49 -9.27 -0.91 -1.70
N THR A 50 -10.59 -0.75 -1.79
CA THR A 50 -11.23 0.58 -1.92
C THR A 50 -11.27 1.40 -0.64
N ASN A 51 -10.69 0.89 0.46
CA ASN A 51 -10.77 1.46 1.80
C ASN A 51 -9.42 1.43 2.55
N GLY A 52 -8.32 1.63 1.82
CA GLY A 52 -7.03 1.99 2.42
C GLY A 52 -7.01 3.46 2.83
N ASP A 53 -6.33 3.75 3.94
CA ASP A 53 -6.12 5.10 4.48
C ASP A 53 -4.72 5.62 4.19
N ILE A 54 -3.74 4.73 4.00
CA ILE A 54 -2.37 5.04 3.58
C ILE A 54 -1.94 3.97 2.59
N TYR A 55 -1.39 4.35 1.45
CA TYR A 55 -0.84 3.42 0.45
C TYR A 55 0.67 3.61 0.36
N LEU A 56 1.40 2.51 0.47
CA LEU A 56 2.86 2.47 0.39
C LEU A 56 3.26 1.71 -0.87
N LEU A 57 4.17 2.29 -1.63
CA LEU A 57 4.67 1.77 -2.89
C LEU A 57 6.20 1.87 -2.85
N GLY A 58 6.84 0.73 -2.64
CA GLY A 58 8.30 0.65 -2.63
C GLY A 58 8.92 0.81 -4.02
N GLY A 59 10.20 0.47 -4.13
CA GLY A 59 10.92 0.43 -5.39
C GLY A 59 11.66 -0.89 -5.59
N ALA A 60 11.98 -1.19 -6.85
CA ALA A 60 12.85 -2.28 -7.23
C ALA A 60 13.56 -1.97 -8.54
N GLU A 61 14.33 -2.94 -9.05
CA GLU A 61 14.92 -2.87 -10.38
C GLU A 61 13.84 -3.01 -11.47
N ASP A 62 14.21 -2.63 -12.70
CA ASP A 62 13.30 -2.42 -13.84
C ASP A 62 12.23 -3.51 -14.03
N ALA A 63 12.63 -4.79 -14.03
CA ALA A 63 11.70 -5.89 -14.30
C ALA A 63 10.58 -5.99 -13.25
N ALA A 64 10.91 -5.85 -11.97
CA ALA A 64 9.93 -5.90 -10.90
C ALA A 64 9.05 -4.64 -10.86
N GLN A 65 9.62 -3.49 -11.20
CA GLN A 65 8.86 -2.24 -11.29
C GLN A 65 7.86 -2.26 -12.46
N LEU A 66 8.24 -2.84 -13.61
CA LEU A 66 7.34 -3.07 -14.75
C LEU A 66 6.18 -4.00 -14.40
N LEU A 67 6.44 -5.10 -13.69
CA LEU A 67 5.38 -6.00 -13.22
C LEU A 67 4.42 -5.29 -12.26
N SER A 68 4.94 -4.50 -11.31
CA SER A 68 4.09 -3.70 -10.42
C SER A 68 3.22 -2.71 -11.20
N LEU A 69 3.78 -2.05 -12.21
CA LEU A 69 3.02 -1.12 -13.07
C LEU A 69 1.91 -1.85 -13.84
N GLU A 70 2.21 -3.01 -14.43
CA GLU A 70 1.22 -3.84 -15.11
C GLU A 70 0.07 -4.24 -14.18
N ALA A 71 0.37 -4.66 -12.95
CA ALA A 71 -0.64 -4.98 -11.95
C ALA A 71 -1.48 -3.76 -11.55
N LEU A 72 -0.88 -2.58 -11.39
CA LEU A 72 -1.60 -1.34 -11.11
C LEU A 72 -2.51 -0.90 -12.25
N GLN A 73 -2.14 -1.17 -13.50
CA GLN A 73 -2.95 -0.87 -14.69
C GLN A 73 -4.11 -1.86 -14.91
N ARG A 74 -4.12 -2.98 -14.20
CA ARG A 74 -5.13 -4.03 -14.34
C ARG A 74 -6.45 -3.61 -13.68
N GLY A 75 -7.56 -3.85 -14.39
CA GLY A 75 -8.90 -3.62 -13.84
C GLY A 75 -9.08 -2.16 -13.40
N ASP A 76 -9.59 -1.98 -12.19
CA ASP A 76 -9.91 -0.66 -11.62
C ASP A 76 -8.83 -0.13 -10.66
N ASN A 77 -7.67 -0.77 -10.56
CA ASN A 77 -6.65 -0.43 -9.57
C ASN A 77 -6.20 1.06 -9.63
N LEU A 78 -5.97 1.63 -10.82
CA LEU A 78 -5.67 3.06 -10.94
C LEU A 78 -6.84 3.96 -10.53
N ASN A 79 -8.09 3.57 -10.82
CA ASN A 79 -9.27 4.32 -10.39
C ASN A 79 -9.42 4.30 -8.86
N ILE A 80 -9.09 3.17 -8.23
CA ILE A 80 -9.10 3.02 -6.77
C ILE A 80 -8.08 3.95 -6.12
N LEU A 81 -6.87 4.09 -6.68
CA LEU A 81 -5.90 5.06 -6.19
C LEU A 81 -6.36 6.51 -6.36
N HIS A 82 -7.03 6.84 -7.47
CA HIS A 82 -7.63 8.18 -7.63
C HIS A 82 -8.69 8.45 -6.55
N LEU A 83 -9.60 7.51 -6.32
CA LEU A 83 -10.62 7.62 -5.26
C LEU A 83 -10.01 7.70 -3.85
N ALA A 84 -8.88 7.02 -3.62
CA ALA A 84 -8.15 7.11 -2.36
C ALA A 84 -7.63 8.53 -2.12
N ILE A 85 -7.01 9.15 -3.12
CA ILE A 85 -6.54 10.55 -3.06
C ILE A 85 -7.71 11.50 -2.78
N GLU A 86 -8.85 11.33 -3.46
CA GLU A 86 -10.05 12.15 -3.25
C GLU A 86 -10.61 12.04 -1.82
N ARG A 87 -10.37 10.92 -1.14
CA ARG A 87 -10.78 10.68 0.25
C ARG A 87 -9.74 11.14 1.29
N GLY A 88 -8.57 11.61 0.84
CA GLY A 88 -7.50 12.13 1.69
C GLY A 88 -6.55 11.05 2.22
N ALA A 89 -6.38 9.95 1.50
CA ALA A 89 -5.29 9.00 1.72
C ALA A 89 -3.92 9.58 1.34
#